data_AF-E2A136-F1
#
_entry.id   AF-E2A136-F1
#
_cell.length_a   1.000
_cell.length_b   1.000
_cell.length_c   1.000
_cell.angle_alpha   90.00
_cell.angle_beta   90.00
_cell.angle_gamma   90.00
#
_symmetry.space_group_name_H-M   'P 1'
#
loop_
_entity.id
_entity.type
_entity.pdbx_description
1 polymer ?
#
loop_
_entity_poly.entity_id
_entity_poly.type
_entity_poly.pdbx_seq_one_letter_code
_entity_poly.pdbx_strand_id
1 'polypeptide(L)'
;FISDTTSDCLHTWMKSMLNELPVQGEIISNLHISLSRTLVLKFHWIESFVESLKLLCSGFHPFVVQLTDVKMYCNEEKTRTFLGIYCQNEDGTLKHLTDAIDCLLAEYQLPSFYEDISYHISFFWCLGDKQTYLKKILPSLTCSLNKYLAENVEDTYIHVKEIQCKIGNK
;
A
#
# COMPACT_ATOMS: atom_id res chain seq x y z
N PHE A 1 -6.56 2.59 -5.10
CA PHE A 1 -5.16 2.36 -4.68
C PHE A 1 -4.27 3.30 -5.47
N ILE A 2 -3.08 3.59 -4.96
CA ILE A 2 -2.03 4.32 -5.69
C ILE A 2 -1.07 3.27 -6.21
N SER A 3 -0.86 3.21 -7.52
CA SER A 3 0.13 2.30 -8.10
C SER A 3 1.52 2.85 -7.87
N ASP A 4 2.39 1.99 -7.39
CA ASP A 4 3.79 2.35 -7.21
C ASP A 4 4.56 1.99 -8.48
N THR A 5 5.14 2.99 -9.12
CA THR A 5 6.12 2.81 -10.19
C THR A 5 7.51 2.78 -9.56
N THR A 6 7.77 1.76 -8.74
CA THR A 6 9.10 1.58 -8.12
C THR A 6 10.19 1.53 -9.18
N SER A 7 11.36 2.09 -8.88
CA SER A 7 12.54 1.90 -9.70
C SER A 7 12.96 0.42 -9.75
N ASP A 8 13.68 0.03 -10.81
CA ASP A 8 14.30 -1.29 -10.92
C ASP A 8 15.26 -1.57 -9.76
N CYS A 9 15.89 -0.52 -9.22
CA CYS A 9 16.78 -0.58 -8.07
C CYS A 9 16.03 -0.97 -6.79
N LEU A 10 14.87 -0.35 -6.52
CA LEU A 10 14.07 -0.66 -5.34
C LEU A 10 13.50 -2.07 -5.43
N HIS A 11 13.08 -2.49 -6.63
CA HIS A 11 12.68 -3.87 -6.86
C HIS A 11 13.85 -4.84 -6.62
N THR A 12 15.06 -4.49 -7.05
CA THR A 12 16.26 -5.32 -6.81
C THR A 12 16.56 -5.44 -5.31
N TRP A 13 16.42 -4.35 -4.55
CA TRP A 13 16.51 -4.38 -3.10
C TRP A 13 15.44 -5.30 -2.49
N MET A 14 14.17 -5.19 -2.89
CA MET A 14 13.10 -6.06 -2.39
C MET A 14 13.40 -7.55 -2.64
N LYS A 15 13.95 -7.88 -3.82
CA LYS A 15 14.35 -9.24 -4.17
C LYS A 15 15.53 -9.74 -3.36
N SER A 16 16.53 -8.91 -3.07
CA SER A 16 17.71 -9.33 -2.29
C SER A 16 17.33 -9.72 -0.85
N MET A 17 16.32 -9.05 -0.29
CA MET A 17 15.80 -9.34 1.06
C MET A 17 15.19 -10.74 1.19
N LEU A 18 14.69 -11.36 0.11
CA LEU A 18 14.11 -12.72 0.17
C LEU A 18 15.05 -13.74 0.80
N ASN A 19 16.35 -13.65 0.50
CA ASN A 19 17.34 -14.60 0.99
C ASN A 19 17.61 -14.45 2.49
N GLU A 20 17.24 -13.31 3.08
CA GLU A 20 17.41 -13.02 4.49
C GLU A 20 16.20 -13.46 5.33
N LEU A 21 15.05 -13.71 4.70
CA LEU A 21 13.81 -14.00 5.41
C LEU A 21 13.81 -15.42 6.02
N PRO A 22 13.40 -15.58 7.29
CA PRO A 22 13.30 -16.88 7.94
C PRO A 22 12.08 -17.71 7.48
N VAL A 23 11.38 -17.27 6.44
CA VAL A 23 10.13 -17.86 5.94
C VAL A 23 10.12 -17.88 4.42
N GLN A 24 9.54 -18.94 3.85
CA GLN A 24 9.31 -19.03 2.42
C GLN A 24 8.08 -18.20 2.04
N GLY A 25 8.18 -17.45 0.95
CA GLY A 25 7.09 -16.67 0.38
C GLY A 25 7.48 -16.09 -0.97
N GLU A 26 6.73 -15.09 -1.42
CA GLU A 26 6.84 -14.55 -2.76
C GLU A 26 6.90 -13.01 -2.73
N ILE A 27 7.59 -12.44 -3.72
CA ILE A 27 7.57 -11.00 -3.97
C ILE A 27 6.29 -10.63 -4.70
N ILE A 28 5.70 -9.51 -4.30
CA ILE A 28 4.52 -8.95 -4.93
C ILE A 28 4.94 -8.23 -6.20
N SER A 29 4.33 -8.59 -7.33
CA SER A 29 4.62 -7.96 -8.62
C SER A 29 3.95 -6.60 -8.80
N ASN A 30 2.72 -6.47 -8.33
CA ASN A 30 1.91 -5.25 -8.47
C ASN A 30 1.93 -4.46 -7.17
N LEU A 31 2.97 -3.63 -7.01
CA LEU A 31 3.17 -2.78 -5.84
C LEU A 31 2.18 -1.61 -5.84
N HIS A 32 1.55 -1.37 -4.70
CA HIS A 32 0.56 -0.31 -4.54
C HIS A 32 0.35 0.08 -3.08
N ILE A 33 -0.19 1.27 -2.86
CA ILE A 33 -0.73 1.74 -1.59
C ILE A 33 -2.26 1.62 -1.63
N SER A 34 -2.83 0.83 -0.72
CA SER A 34 -4.29 0.69 -0.60
C SER A 34 -4.92 1.94 0.00
N LEU A 35 -6.07 2.34 -0.56
CA LEU A 35 -6.91 3.45 -0.10
C LEU A 35 -8.32 2.99 0.34
N SER A 36 -8.57 1.69 0.23
CA SER A 36 -9.81 1.04 0.65
C SER A 36 -9.54 -0.44 0.89
N ARG A 37 -10.45 -1.11 1.58
CA ARG A 37 -10.48 -2.58 1.66
C ARG A 37 -10.99 -3.18 0.35
N THR A 38 -10.97 -4.50 0.24
CA THR A 38 -11.72 -5.17 -0.83
C THR A 38 -13.21 -5.04 -0.56
N LEU A 39 -13.95 -4.51 -1.54
CA LEU A 39 -15.37 -4.18 -1.41
C LEU A 39 -16.20 -4.99 -2.41
N VAL A 40 -17.45 -5.27 -2.04
CA VAL A 40 -18.44 -5.89 -2.92
C VAL A 40 -19.41 -4.83 -3.40
N LEU A 41 -19.19 -4.34 -4.62
CA LEU A 41 -20.05 -3.35 -5.26
C LEU A 41 -21.11 -4.03 -6.14
N LYS A 42 -22.36 -3.57 -6.06
CA LYS A 42 -23.44 -4.06 -6.93
C LYS A 42 -23.17 -3.64 -8.37
N PHE A 43 -23.43 -4.54 -9.33
CA PHE A 43 -23.11 -4.30 -10.75
C PHE A 43 -23.70 -2.98 -11.29
N HIS A 44 -24.96 -2.68 -10.96
CA HIS A 44 -25.65 -1.48 -11.42
C HIS A 44 -25.11 -0.16 -10.81
N TRP A 45 -24.26 -0.23 -9.79
CA TRP A 45 -23.60 0.94 -9.20
C TRP A 45 -22.20 1.21 -9.76
N ILE A 46 -21.65 0.30 -10.56
CA ILE A 46 -20.26 0.40 -11.04
C ILE A 46 -20.03 1.73 -11.79
N GLU A 47 -20.88 2.05 -12.76
CA GLU A 47 -20.68 3.24 -13.59
C GLU A 47 -20.79 4.53 -12.78
N SER A 48 -21.83 4.68 -11.95
CA SER A 48 -22.00 5.88 -11.12
C SER A 48 -20.90 6.02 -10.07
N PHE A 49 -20.45 4.90 -9.49
CA PHE A 49 -19.36 4.88 -8.53
C PHE A 49 -18.04 5.35 -9.17
N VAL A 50 -17.72 4.84 -10.36
CA VAL A 50 -16.51 5.23 -11.08
C VAL A 50 -16.51 6.72 -11.42
N GLU A 51 -17.64 7.26 -11.91
CA GLU A 51 -17.72 8.68 -12.24
C GLU A 51 -17.62 9.57 -11.00
N SER A 52 -18.26 9.17 -9.89
CA SER A 52 -18.15 9.88 -8.61
C SER A 52 -16.72 9.85 -8.06
N LEU A 53 -16.05 8.70 -8.15
CA LEU A 53 -14.66 8.55 -7.74
C LEU A 53 -13.70 9.39 -8.60
N LYS A 54 -13.92 9.46 -9.92
CA LYS A 54 -13.14 10.34 -10.81
C LYS A 54 -13.33 11.81 -10.45
N LEU A 55 -14.58 12.24 -10.23
CA LEU A 55 -14.88 13.61 -9.85
C LEU A 55 -14.20 13.97 -8.53
N LEU A 56 -14.31 13.10 -7.53
CA LEU A 56 -13.65 13.24 -6.24
C LEU A 56 -12.13 13.37 -6.38
N CYS A 57 -11.50 12.42 -7.08
CA CYS A 57 -10.05 12.40 -7.27
C CYS A 57 -9.54 13.61 -8.08
N SER A 58 -10.34 14.19 -8.97
CA SER A 58 -9.94 15.39 -9.72
C SER A 58 -9.79 16.64 -8.86
N GLY A 59 -10.35 16.63 -7.64
CA GLY A 59 -10.16 17.68 -6.64
C GLY A 59 -8.82 17.62 -5.90
N PHE A 60 -8.03 16.56 -6.07
CA PHE A 60 -6.73 16.39 -5.40
C PHE A 60 -5.59 16.75 -6.35
N HIS A 61 -4.70 17.63 -5.90
CA HIS A 61 -3.46 17.92 -6.61
C HIS A 61 -2.43 16.80 -6.39
N PRO A 62 -1.47 16.61 -7.31
CA PRO A 62 -0.37 15.69 -7.10
C PRO A 62 0.36 15.99 -5.79
N PHE A 63 0.71 14.94 -5.05
CA PHE A 63 1.38 15.03 -3.75
C PHE A 63 2.47 13.97 -3.64
N VAL A 64 3.23 14.01 -2.53
CA VAL A 64 4.32 13.07 -2.29
C VAL A 64 4.08 12.23 -1.05
N VAL A 65 4.58 11.00 -1.10
CA VAL A 65 4.55 10.05 0.01
C VAL A 65 5.97 9.55 0.23
N GLN A 66 6.45 9.61 1.46
CA GLN A 66 7.78 9.20 1.84
C GLN A 66 7.81 7.74 2.27
N LEU A 67 8.82 7.01 1.80
CA LEU A 67 9.15 5.67 2.26
C LEU A 67 10.11 5.76 3.47
N THR A 68 9.81 5.00 4.52
CA THR A 68 10.51 5.14 5.82
C THR A 68 10.92 3.79 6.40
N ASP A 69 9.97 3.01 6.91
CA ASP A 69 10.24 1.80 7.69
C ASP A 69 9.76 0.53 7.00
N VAL A 70 10.40 -0.60 7.28
CA VAL A 70 9.80 -1.90 6.97
C VAL A 70 8.89 -2.31 8.12
N LYS A 71 7.61 -2.50 7.81
CA LYS A 71 6.59 -2.97 8.74
C LYS A 71 6.03 -4.31 8.28
N MET A 72 5.35 -4.96 9.21
CA MET A 72 4.73 -6.26 9.03
C MET A 72 3.22 -6.12 9.17
N TYR A 73 2.50 -6.79 8.28
CA TYR A 73 1.05 -6.77 8.23
C TYR A 73 0.53 -8.20 8.17
N CYS A 74 -0.67 -8.44 8.69
CA CYS A 74 -1.35 -9.71 8.57
C CYS A 74 -2.78 -9.43 8.14
N ASN A 75 -3.32 -10.24 7.23
CA ASN A 75 -4.73 -10.09 6.87
C ASN A 75 -5.63 -10.46 8.06
N GLU A 76 -6.88 -10.00 8.00
CA GLU A 76 -7.86 -10.19 9.08
C GLU A 76 -8.05 -11.67 9.42
N GLU A 77 -8.03 -12.56 8.41
CA GLU A 77 -8.19 -14.01 8.60
C GLU A 77 -6.93 -14.72 9.09
N LYS A 78 -5.80 -14.00 9.22
CA LYS A 78 -4.49 -14.54 9.63
C LYS A 78 -3.97 -15.70 8.76
N THR A 79 -4.40 -15.72 7.51
CA THR A 79 -3.98 -16.73 6.52
C THR A 79 -2.78 -16.29 5.70
N ARG A 80 -2.39 -15.01 5.79
CA ARG A 80 -1.25 -14.42 5.08
C ARG A 80 -0.56 -13.36 5.94
N THR A 81 0.76 -13.36 5.91
CA THR A 81 1.59 -12.31 6.49
C THR A 81 2.33 -11.58 5.38
N PHE A 82 2.45 -10.27 5.49
CA PHE A 82 3.06 -9.39 4.53
C PHE A 82 4.20 -8.61 5.18
N LEU A 83 5.23 -8.29 4.39
CA LEU A 83 6.14 -7.21 4.69
C LEU A 83 5.83 -6.07 3.73
N GLY A 84 5.79 -4.85 4.28
CA GLY A 84 5.56 -3.66 3.49
C GLY A 84 6.41 -2.50 3.95
N ILE A 85 6.73 -1.61 3.01
CA ILE A 85 7.39 -0.35 3.30
C ILE A 85 6.32 0.65 3.75
N TYR A 86 6.51 1.26 4.92
CA TYR A 86 5.60 2.25 5.48
C TYR A 86 5.69 3.56 4.71
N CYS A 87 4.51 4.09 4.43
CA CYS A 87 4.30 5.28 3.63
C CYS A 87 3.83 6.42 4.53
N GLN A 88 4.71 7.40 4.74
CA GLN A 88 4.40 8.61 5.50
C GLN A 88 4.03 9.75 4.56
N ASN A 89 3.03 10.54 4.93
CA ASN A 89 2.63 11.71 4.16
C ASN A 89 2.47 12.88 5.14
N GLU A 90 3.45 13.79 5.14
CA GLU A 90 3.57 14.85 6.16
C GLU A 90 2.48 15.91 6.07
N ASP A 91 1.98 16.19 4.86
CA ASP A 91 0.96 17.22 4.61
C ASP A 91 -0.48 16.73 4.89
N GLY A 92 -0.65 15.43 5.18
CA GLY A 92 -1.96 14.81 5.44
C GLY A 92 -2.86 14.65 4.22
N THR A 93 -2.40 15.00 3.01
CA THR A 93 -3.16 14.88 1.76
C THR A 93 -3.65 13.44 1.51
N LEU A 94 -2.81 12.43 1.80
CA LEU A 94 -3.16 11.02 1.66
C LEU A 94 -4.30 10.62 2.60
N LYS A 95 -4.30 11.16 3.82
CA LYS A 95 -5.37 10.94 4.79
C LYS A 95 -6.66 11.60 4.31
N HIS A 96 -6.61 12.87 3.91
CA HIS A 96 -7.78 13.58 3.39
C HIS A 96 -8.39 12.89 2.16
N LEU A 97 -7.56 12.36 1.27
CA LEU A 97 -8.02 11.56 0.13
C LEU A 97 -8.75 10.30 0.59
N THR A 98 -8.20 9.59 1.58
CA THR A 98 -8.82 8.38 2.12
C THR A 98 -10.14 8.70 2.83
N ASP A 99 -10.19 9.76 3.64
CA ASP A 99 -11.40 10.22 4.31
C ASP A 99 -12.49 10.59 3.28
N ALA A 100 -12.11 11.27 2.19
CA ALA A 100 -13.02 11.62 1.11
C ALA A 100 -13.55 10.36 0.39
N ILE A 101 -12.67 9.38 0.12
CA ILE A 101 -13.08 8.08 -0.42
C ILE A 101 -14.06 7.38 0.54
N ASP A 102 -13.79 7.38 1.85
CA ASP A 102 -14.68 6.78 2.85
C ASP A 102 -16.07 7.45 2.89
N CYS A 103 -16.13 8.79 2.76
CA CYS A 103 -17.39 9.50 2.58
C CYS A 103 -18.14 9.04 1.33
N LEU A 104 -17.45 8.90 0.19
CA LEU A 104 -18.05 8.37 -1.04
C LEU A 104 -18.54 6.94 -0.84
N LEU A 105 -17.75 6.08 -0.18
CA LEU A 105 -18.13 4.69 0.10
C LEU A 105 -19.44 4.60 0.91
N ALA A 106 -19.65 5.53 1.86
CA ALA A 106 -20.87 5.58 2.66
C ALA A 106 -22.13 5.85 1.82
N GLU A 107 -22.04 6.64 0.75
CA GLU A 107 -23.17 6.88 -0.19
C GLU A 107 -23.65 5.58 -0.86
N TYR A 108 -22.74 4.62 -1.03
CA TYR A 108 -22.99 3.30 -1.61
C TYR A 108 -23.20 2.21 -0.53
N GLN A 109 -23.34 2.58 0.75
CA GLN A 109 -23.48 1.64 1.88
C GLN A 109 -22.32 0.65 1.97
N LEU A 110 -21.12 1.08 1.58
CA LEU A 110 -19.89 0.30 1.64
C LEU A 110 -19.11 0.63 2.92
N PRO A 111 -18.40 -0.34 3.52
CA PRO A 111 -17.58 -0.07 4.69
C PRO A 111 -16.42 0.87 4.36
N SER A 112 -16.08 1.72 5.32
CA SER A 112 -14.89 2.58 5.30
C SER A 112 -13.59 1.77 5.30
N PHE A 113 -12.44 2.45 5.23
CA PHE A 113 -11.16 1.80 5.41
C PHE A 113 -10.94 1.29 6.84
N TYR A 114 -9.70 0.92 7.19
CA TYR A 114 -9.36 0.46 8.54
C TYR A 114 -9.34 1.62 9.53
N GLU A 115 -9.71 1.39 10.80
CA GLU A 115 -9.68 2.44 11.84
C GLU A 115 -8.24 2.92 12.11
N ASP A 116 -7.32 1.97 12.33
CA ASP A 116 -5.88 2.24 12.46
C ASP A 116 -5.20 2.16 11.09
N ILE A 117 -5.29 3.25 10.33
CA ILE A 117 -4.74 3.29 8.97
C ILE A 117 -3.20 3.27 9.01
N SER A 118 -2.62 2.27 8.35
CA SER A 118 -1.19 2.21 8.05
C SER A 118 -0.99 2.08 6.54
N TYR A 119 -0.71 3.20 5.88
CA TYR A 119 -0.36 3.20 4.46
C TYR A 119 0.97 2.51 4.24
N HIS A 120 1.01 1.62 3.25
CA HIS A 120 2.21 0.86 2.96
C HIS A 120 2.18 0.27 1.55
N ILE A 121 3.35 -0.07 1.05
CA ILE A 121 3.55 -0.91 -0.14
C ILE A 121 3.97 -2.28 0.32
N SER A 122 3.07 -3.26 0.19
CA SER A 122 3.41 -4.65 0.44
C SER A 122 4.32 -5.15 -0.68
N PHE A 123 5.52 -5.62 -0.33
CA PHE A 123 6.49 -6.15 -1.30
C PHE A 123 6.72 -7.65 -1.18
N PHE A 124 6.39 -8.25 -0.04
CA PHE A 124 6.53 -9.68 0.21
C PHE A 124 5.30 -10.23 0.91
N TRP A 125 4.93 -11.48 0.61
CA TRP A 125 3.89 -12.19 1.36
C TRP A 125 4.24 -13.67 1.56
N CYS A 126 3.72 -14.26 2.64
CA CYS A 126 3.81 -15.69 2.92
C CYS A 126 2.52 -16.25 3.54
N LEU A 127 2.38 -17.58 3.52
CA LEU A 127 1.22 -18.27 4.06
C LEU A 127 1.25 -18.38 5.59
N GLY A 128 0.08 -18.18 6.20
CA GLY A 128 -0.18 -18.24 7.63
C GLY A 128 0.29 -17.02 8.41
N ASP A 129 0.03 -17.03 9.71
CA ASP A 129 0.55 -16.04 10.66
C ASP A 129 2.03 -16.35 10.98
N LYS A 130 2.93 -15.53 10.42
CA LYS A 130 4.39 -15.63 10.61
C LYS A 130 4.95 -14.47 11.40
N GLN A 131 4.09 -13.74 12.11
CA GLN A 131 4.46 -12.48 12.72
C GLN A 131 5.62 -12.60 13.71
N THR A 132 5.62 -13.66 14.52
CA THR A 132 6.68 -13.93 15.51
C THR A 132 8.07 -14.13 14.87
N TYR A 133 8.13 -14.74 13.68
CA TYR A 133 9.38 -15.01 12.98
C TYR A 133 9.92 -13.74 12.31
N LEU A 134 9.04 -13.00 11.64
CA LEU A 134 9.40 -11.79 10.91
C LEU A 134 9.71 -10.60 11.83
N LYS A 135 9.05 -10.50 12.99
CA LYS A 135 9.27 -9.40 13.94
C LYS A 135 10.74 -9.23 14.34
N LYS A 136 11.50 -10.35 14.42
CA LYS A 136 12.92 -10.32 14.80
C LYS A 136 13.82 -9.69 13.75
N ILE A 137 13.45 -9.74 12.47
CA ILE A 137 14.27 -9.25 11.37
C ILE A 137 13.92 -7.83 10.92
N LEU A 138 12.73 -7.31 11.31
CA LEU A 138 12.28 -5.96 10.94
C LEU A 138 13.31 -4.84 11.18
N PRO A 139 14.05 -4.80 12.31
CA PRO A 139 15.08 -3.77 12.51
C PRO A 139 16.21 -3.86 11.48
N SER A 140 16.63 -5.07 11.12
CA SER A 140 17.66 -5.30 10.09
C SER A 140 17.17 -4.86 8.71
N LEU A 141 15.93 -5.23 8.37
CA LEU A 141 15.31 -4.83 7.09
C LEU A 141 15.15 -3.32 6.99
N THR A 142 14.73 -2.66 8.08
CA THR A 142 14.60 -1.20 8.12
C THR A 142 15.96 -0.51 8.01
N CYS A 143 17.00 -1.04 8.67
CA CYS A 143 18.36 -0.52 8.51
C CYS A 143 18.86 -0.66 7.06
N SER A 144 18.62 -1.82 6.44
CA SER A 144 18.94 -2.08 5.03
C SER A 144 18.20 -1.13 4.09
N LEU A 145 16.90 -0.91 4.31
CA LEU A 145 16.09 0.04 3.56
C LEU A 145 16.64 1.46 3.70
N ASN A 146 16.90 1.92 4.92
CA ASN A 146 17.40 3.28 5.17
C ASN A 146 18.75 3.53 4.50
N LYS A 147 19.63 2.52 4.50
CA LYS A 147 20.90 2.60 3.76
C LYS A 147 20.64 2.71 2.26
N TYR A 148 19.77 1.89 1.72
CA TYR A 148 19.38 1.93 0.30
C TYR A 148 18.82 3.31 -0.09
N LEU A 149 17.89 3.85 0.69
CA LEU A 149 17.25 5.14 0.43
C LEU A 149 18.24 6.31 0.54
N ALA A 150 19.19 6.24 1.46
CA ALA A 150 20.26 7.24 1.57
C ALA A 150 21.19 7.25 0.33
N GLU A 151 21.39 6.10 -0.30
CA GLU A 151 22.14 5.96 -1.55
C GLU A 151 21.29 6.30 -2.80
N ASN A 152 19.96 6.20 -2.70
CA ASN A 152 18.99 6.38 -3.79
C ASN A 152 17.87 7.35 -3.37
N VAL A 153 18.22 8.62 -3.16
CA VAL A 153 17.32 9.64 -2.59
C VAL A 153 16.03 9.81 -3.40
N GLU A 154 16.07 9.62 -4.72
CA GLU A 154 14.90 9.70 -5.59
C GLU A 154 13.82 8.66 -5.25
N ASP A 155 14.22 7.48 -4.77
CA ASP A 155 13.30 6.41 -4.37
C ASP A 155 12.71 6.63 -2.96
N THR A 156 13.18 7.65 -2.23
CA THR A 156 12.64 7.99 -0.91
C THR A 156 11.21 8.53 -1.01
N TYR A 157 10.83 9.10 -2.15
CA TYR A 157 9.54 9.73 -2.34
C TYR A 157 8.80 9.16 -3.55
N ILE A 158 7.53 8.83 -3.34
CA ILE A 158 6.60 8.45 -4.38
C ILE A 158 5.79 9.67 -4.76
N HIS A 159 5.87 10.06 -6.04
CA HIS A 159 5.07 11.13 -6.59
C HIS A 159 3.70 10.59 -7.02
N VAL A 160 2.68 10.87 -6.20
CA VAL A 160 1.31 10.45 -6.45
C VAL A 160 0.68 11.40 -7.46
N LYS A 161 0.45 10.91 -8.67
CA LYS A 161 -0.18 11.67 -9.77
C LYS A 161 -1.55 11.12 -10.16
N GLU A 162 -1.75 9.83 -9.95
CA GLU A 162 -2.93 9.12 -10.39
C GLU A 162 -3.41 8.15 -9.30
N ILE A 163 -4.73 8.02 -9.22
CA ILE A 163 -5.39 7.03 -8.36
C ILE A 163 -6.04 5.99 -9.27
N GLN A 164 -5.79 4.72 -8.96
CA GLN A 164 -6.34 3.60 -9.72
C GLN A 164 -7.46 2.91 -8.94
N CYS A 165 -8.48 2.47 -9.68
CA CYS A 165 -9.60 1.70 -9.16
C CYS A 165 -9.71 0.42 -9.98
N LYS A 166 -9.73 -0.73 -9.31
CA LYS A 166 -9.93 -2.04 -9.92
C LYS A 166 -11.31 -2.56 -9.55
N ILE A 167 -12.11 -2.92 -10.54
CA ILE A 167 -13.48 -3.42 -10.38
C ILE A 167 -13.60 -4.76 -11.12
N GLY A 168 -13.53 -5.85 -10.36
CA GLY A 168 -13.51 -7.20 -10.92
C GLY A 168 -12.27 -7.41 -11.81
N ASN A 169 -12.51 -7.67 -13.10
CA ASN A 169 -11.45 -7.86 -14.10
C ASN A 169 -11.11 -6.57 -14.87
N LYS A 170 -11.63 -5.42 -14.43
CA LYS A 170 -11.39 -4.11 -15.02
C LYS A 170 -10.56 -3.24 -14.09
#